data_AF-A0A3E4LWY2-F1
#
_entry.id   AF-A0A3E4LWY2-F1
#
_cell.length_a   1.000
_cell.length_b   1.000
_cell.length_c   1.000
_cell.angle_alpha   90.00
_cell.angle_beta   90.00
_cell.angle_gamma   90.00
#
_symmetry.space_group_name_H-M   'P 1'
#
loop_
_entity.id
_entity.type
_entity.pdbx_description
1 polymer ?
#
loop_
_entity_poly.entity_id
_entity_poly.type
_entity_poly.pdbx_seq_one_letter_code
_entity_poly.pdbx_strand_id
1 'polypeptide(L)' 'MMGYRQMHQLCCDVWKLYQKFFQQDLELFADAADKIAEKYKHDPVAEKMILAVAEELERGDTH' A
#
# COMPACT_ATOMS: atom_id res chain seq x y z
N MET A 1 -18.63 3.91 2.13
CA MET A 1 -18.43 2.58 1.53
C MET A 1 -17.90 2.81 0.12
N MET A 2 -16.71 2.27 -0.17
CA MET A 2 -15.96 2.58 -1.39
C MET A 2 -16.65 1.98 -2.63
N GLY A 3 -16.69 2.73 -3.74
CA GLY A 3 -17.27 2.24 -4.99
C GLY A 3 -16.35 1.28 -5.74
N TYR A 4 -16.90 0.42 -6.61
CA TYR A 4 -16.12 -0.58 -7.38
C TYR A 4 -14.91 0.02 -8.11
N ARG A 5 -15.08 1.16 -8.79
CA ARG A 5 -13.99 1.83 -9.52
C ARG A 5 -12.88 2.30 -8.58
N GLN A 6 -13.23 2.82 -7.42
CA GLN A 6 -12.26 3.24 -6.40
C GLN A 6 -11.53 2.04 -5.80
N MET A 7 -12.25 0.94 -5.53
CA MET A 7 -11.64 -0.31 -5.04
C MET A 7 -10.64 -0.88 -6.06
N HIS A 8 -11.01 -0.93 -7.34
CA HIS A 8 -10.07 -1.36 -8.40
C HIS A 8 -8.82 -0.48 -8.43
N GLN A 9 -8.99 0.84 -8.34
CA GLN A 9 -7.86 1.77 -8.33
C GLN A 9 -6.98 1.57 -7.08
N LEU A 10 -7.59 1.32 -5.92
CA LEU A 10 -6.87 1.03 -4.69
C LEU A 10 -6.00 -0.21 -4.88
N CYS A 11 -6.57 -1.32 -5.35
CA CYS A 11 -5.81 -2.54 -5.64
C CYS A 11 -4.60 -2.28 -6.56
N CYS A 12 -4.77 -1.49 -7.62
CA CYS A 12 -3.67 -1.13 -8.49
C CYS A 12 -2.60 -0.27 -7.79
N ASP A 13 -3.00 0.65 -6.93
CA ASP A 13 -2.08 1.56 -6.24
C ASP A 13 -1.25 0.82 -5.19
N VAL A 14 -1.88 -0.02 -4.34
CA VAL A 14 -1.12 -0.85 -3.37
C VAL A 14 -0.26 -1.91 -4.05
N TRP A 15 -0.68 -2.45 -5.20
CA TRP A 15 0.19 -3.33 -5.99
C TRP A 15 1.45 -2.61 -6.48
N LYS A 16 1.31 -1.37 -6.98
CA LYS A 16 2.46 -0.55 -7.39
C LYS A 16 3.34 -0.18 -6.20
N LEU A 17 2.74 0.05 -5.03
CA LEU A 17 3.48 0.28 -3.78
C LEU A 17 4.36 -0.93 -3.48
N TYR A 18 3.78 -2.13 -3.43
CA TYR A 18 4.53 -3.38 -3.24
C TYR A 18 5.67 -3.53 -4.25
N GLN A 19 5.37 -3.43 -5.55
CA GLN A 19 6.39 -3.59 -6.60
C GLN A 19 7.54 -2.61 -6.48
N LYS A 20 7.27 -1.38 -6.03
CA LYS A 20 8.31 -0.37 -5.85
C LYS A 20 9.28 -0.74 -4.72
N PHE A 21 8.78 -1.33 -3.64
CA PHE A 21 9.56 -1.58 -2.43
C PHE A 21 9.97 -3.04 -2.21
N PHE A 22 9.53 -3.98 -3.04
CA PHE A 22 9.85 -5.41 -2.93
C PHE A 22 11.35 -5.75 -2.99
N GLN A 23 12.18 -4.85 -3.52
CA GLN A 23 13.64 -5.01 -3.61
C GLN A 23 14.39 -3.70 -3.32
N GLN A 24 13.71 -2.73 -2.70
CA GLN A 24 14.28 -1.41 -2.42
C GLN A 24 14.22 -1.13 -0.93
N ASP A 25 15.07 -0.22 -0.48
CA ASP A 25 15.11 0.23 0.90
C ASP A 25 13.75 0.82 1.33
N LEU A 26 13.28 0.41 2.51
CA LEU A 26 11.99 0.76 3.07
C LEU A 26 11.96 2.17 3.68
N GLU A 27 13.09 2.90 3.69
CA GLU A 27 13.18 4.27 4.23
C GLU A 27 12.09 5.21 3.69
N LEU A 28 11.70 5.05 2.42
CA LEU A 28 10.69 5.90 1.76
C LEU A 28 9.30 5.24 1.65
N PHE A 29 9.11 4.07 2.27
CA PHE A 29 7.84 3.34 2.22
C PHE A 29 6.72 4.14 2.90
N ALA A 30 6.98 4.65 4.11
CA ALA A 30 5.99 5.39 4.90
C ALA A 30 5.42 6.59 4.12
N ASP A 31 6.28 7.42 3.52
CA ASP A 31 5.86 8.56 2.71
C ASP A 31 5.01 8.16 1.48
N ALA A 32 5.31 7.01 0.88
CA ALA A 32 4.57 6.52 -0.27
C ALA A 32 3.22 5.90 0.14
N ALA A 33 3.19 5.22 1.28
CA ALA A 33 1.99 4.68 1.91
C ALA A 33 1.04 5.80 2.34
N ASP A 34 1.54 6.85 2.99
CA ASP A 34 0.74 8.01 3.43
C ASP A 34 0.06 8.71 2.26
N LYS A 35 0.75 8.88 1.12
CA LYS A 35 0.13 9.45 -0.10
C LYS A 35 -1.04 8.61 -0.60
N ILE A 36 -0.99 7.29 -0.47
CA ILE A 36 -2.11 6.42 -0.82
C ILE A 36 -3.22 6.58 0.22
N ALA A 37 -2.91 6.57 1.51
CA ALA A 37 -3.90 6.78 2.58
C ALA A 37 -4.66 8.11 2.40
N GLU A 38 -3.94 9.21 2.15
CA GLU A 38 -4.52 10.53 1.88
C GLU A 38 -5.40 10.53 0.61
N LYS A 39 -4.95 9.90 -0.48
CA LYS A 39 -5.72 9.78 -1.74
C LYS A 39 -7.08 9.12 -1.50
N TYR A 40 -7.14 8.14 -0.60
CA TYR A 40 -8.37 7.44 -0.24
C TYR A 40 -9.04 8.01 1.02
N LYS A 41 -8.62 9.18 1.50
CA LYS A 41 -9.16 9.88 2.67
C LYS A 41 -9.19 9.02 3.93
N HIS A 42 -8.13 8.24 4.16
CA HIS A 42 -8.02 7.31 5.30
C HIS A 42 -9.21 6.34 5.37
N ASP A 43 -9.70 5.86 4.21
CA ASP A 43 -10.71 4.82 4.20
C ASP A 43 -10.15 3.54 4.86
N PRO A 44 -10.88 2.91 5.80
CA PRO A 44 -10.38 1.75 6.54
C PRO A 44 -9.95 0.56 5.67
N VAL A 45 -10.50 0.42 4.47
CA VAL A 45 -10.09 -0.64 3.53
C VAL A 45 -8.72 -0.30 2.94
N ALA A 46 -8.48 0.96 2.59
CA ALA A 46 -7.19 1.40 2.06
C ALA A 46 -6.07 1.20 3.10
N GLU A 47 -6.30 1.61 4.35
CA GLU A 47 -5.31 1.44 5.43
C GLU A 47 -4.98 -0.04 5.67
N LYS A 48 -5.98 -0.92 5.68
CA LYS A 48 -5.76 -2.37 5.81
C LYS A 48 -4.96 -2.96 4.65
N MET A 49 -5.21 -2.51 3.42
CA MET A 49 -4.45 -2.99 2.26
C MET A 49 -3.00 -2.47 2.27
N ILE A 50 -2.78 -1.23 2.68
CA ILE A 50 -1.43 -0.67 2.85
C ILE A 50 -0.66 -1.44 3.92
N LEU A 51 -1.29 -1.74 5.06
CA LEU A 51 -0.69 -2.53 6.13
C LEU A 51 -0.33 -3.94 5.65
N ALA A 52 -1.22 -4.60 4.91
CA ALA A 52 -0.94 -5.92 4.34
C ALA A 52 0.27 -5.91 3.38
N VAL A 53 0.45 -4.81 2.62
CA VAL A 53 1.66 -4.65 1.79
C VAL A 53 2.90 -4.50 2.65
N ALA A 54 2.85 -3.71 3.73
CA ALA A 54 3.98 -3.54 4.63
C ALA A 54 4.41 -4.88 5.27
N GLU A 55 3.44 -5.65 5.78
CA GLU A 55 3.68 -6.98 6.38
C GLU A 55 4.33 -7.95 5.38
N GLU A 56 3.90 -7.95 4.12
CA GLU A 56 4.48 -8.82 3.09
C GLU A 56 5.89 -8.38 2.67
N LEU A 57 6.18 -7.08 2.66
CA LEU A 57 7.53 -6.57 2.40
C LEU A 57 8.50 -6.96 3.53
N GLU A 58 8.08 -6.80 4.79
CA GLU A 58 8.88 -7.22 5.96
C GLU A 58 9.16 -8.74 5.96
N ARG A 59 8.20 -9.56 5.53
CA ARG A 59 8.39 -11.01 5.34
C ARG A 59 9.37 -11.34 4.23
N GLY A 60 9.44 -10.52 3.18
CA GLY A 60 10.36 -10.68 2.06
C GLY A 60 11.82 -10.39 2.42
N ASP A 61 12.07 -9.42 3.31
CA ASP A 61 13.41 -9.06 3.80
C ASP A 61 14.05 -10.11 4.73
N THR A 62 13.27 -11.09 5.22
CA THR A 62 13.74 -12.11 6.17
C THR A 62 14.27 -13.40 5.51
N HIS A 63 14.51 -13.42 4.19
CA HIS A 63 15.04 -14.58 3.44
C HIS A 63 16.31 -14.24 2.65
#